data_AF-A0A9D6QGS7-F1
#
_entry.id   AF-A0A9D6QGS7-F1
#
_cell.length_a   1.000
_cell.length_b   1.000
_cell.length_c   1.000
_cell.angle_alpha   90.00
_cell.angle_beta   90.00
_cell.angle_gamma   90.00
#
_symmetry.space_group_name_H-M   'P 1'
#
loop_
_entity.id
_entity.type
_entity.pdbx_description
1 polymer ?
#
loop_
_entity_poly.entity_id
_entity_poly.type
_entity_poly.pdbx_seq_one_letter_code
_entity_poly.pdbx_strand_id
1 'polypeptide(L)'
;GTNNDVSKIKMAEASRIAIDKALMSRNAKALEPGKYTVVLESSAAADLVRLMLNMNARQADEGRSFYAKKGGGTKIGEKIVDERVNIYTDPWHDEAPASPWSGDGQGRKKMDLIKNGVVSNLFYDRYWASQKNVAPVPFAGNAIMEGGTASIEDMIKDTKKGVLVTRFWYIRPVDPQTLLFTGLTRDGTFYIENGKIKHPIKNFRFNESPIIMLNNLETLGKQERVVTSEGNPNGYIPAMKIRDFTFSSLSDAV
;
A
#
# COMPACT_ATOMS: atom_id res chain seq x y z
N GLY A 1 -8.76 -0.62 -24.75
CA GLY A 1 -8.81 -0.12 -23.36
C GLY A 1 -8.83 1.39 -23.35
N THR A 2 -9.75 2.00 -22.63
CA THR A 2 -9.96 3.46 -22.49
C THR A 2 -9.12 4.09 -21.37
N ASN A 3 -8.03 3.45 -21.00
CA ASN A 3 -7.37 3.67 -19.70
C ASN A 3 -6.44 4.90 -19.73
N ASN A 4 -6.09 5.34 -20.95
CA ASN A 4 -5.34 6.56 -21.26
C ASN A 4 -6.24 7.62 -21.92
N ASP A 5 -7.53 7.62 -21.57
CA ASP A 5 -8.48 8.61 -22.07
C ASP A 5 -8.41 9.89 -21.23
N VAL A 6 -7.98 10.99 -21.86
CA VAL A 6 -7.89 12.31 -21.22
C VAL A 6 -9.25 12.80 -20.71
N SER A 7 -10.35 12.40 -21.35
CA SER A 7 -11.70 12.81 -20.94
C SER A 7 -12.09 12.25 -19.57
N LYS A 8 -11.44 11.17 -19.13
CA LYS A 8 -11.63 10.58 -17.80
C LYS A 8 -10.86 11.33 -16.71
N ILE A 9 -10.00 12.27 -17.06
CA ILE A 9 -9.28 13.08 -16.07
C ILE A 9 -10.20 14.16 -15.52
N LYS A 10 -10.60 14.00 -14.27
CA LYS A 10 -11.45 14.96 -13.55
C LYS A 10 -10.62 16.11 -12.98
N MET A 11 -10.07 16.95 -13.86
CA MET A 11 -9.14 18.03 -13.48
C MET A 11 -9.70 18.96 -12.39
N ALA A 12 -10.94 19.42 -12.54
CA ALA A 12 -11.58 20.31 -11.57
C ALA A 12 -11.70 19.67 -10.18
N GLU A 13 -12.04 18.38 -10.12
CA GLU A 13 -12.14 17.64 -8.86
C GLU A 13 -10.76 17.48 -8.20
N ALA A 14 -9.75 17.07 -8.98
CA ALA A 14 -8.38 16.93 -8.49
C ALA A 14 -7.81 18.26 -7.96
N SER A 15 -8.00 19.36 -8.70
CA SER A 15 -7.58 20.70 -8.26
C SER A 15 -8.28 21.13 -6.98
N ARG A 16 -9.60 20.89 -6.87
CA ARG A 16 -10.35 21.22 -5.66
C ARG A 16 -9.82 20.44 -4.45
N ILE A 17 -9.62 19.13 -4.57
CA ILE A 17 -9.09 18.29 -3.48
C ILE A 17 -7.73 18.79 -3.01
N ALA A 18 -6.83 19.15 -3.95
CA ALA A 18 -5.51 19.68 -3.62
C ALA A 18 -5.61 21.04 -2.89
N ILE A 19 -6.46 21.95 -3.36
CA ILE A 19 -6.70 23.26 -2.73
C ILE A 19 -7.28 23.07 -1.33
N ASP A 20 -8.30 22.23 -1.17
CA ASP A 20 -8.97 21.96 0.11
C ASP A 20 -7.95 21.43 1.13
N LYS A 21 -7.13 20.44 0.76
CA LYS A 21 -6.09 19.88 1.63
C LYS A 21 -5.04 20.92 2.01
N ALA A 22 -4.58 21.74 1.06
CA ALA A 22 -3.63 22.82 1.33
C ALA A 22 -4.21 23.85 2.31
N LEU A 23 -5.46 24.27 2.12
CA LEU A 23 -6.14 25.20 3.01
C LEU A 23 -6.38 24.61 4.40
N MET A 24 -6.78 23.34 4.47
CA MET A 24 -7.02 22.62 5.71
C MET A 24 -5.74 22.33 6.50
N SER A 25 -4.58 22.26 5.85
CA SER A 25 -3.29 21.95 6.49
C SER A 25 -2.65 23.13 7.25
N ARG A 26 -3.22 24.33 7.14
CA ARG A 26 -2.70 25.53 7.80
C ARG A 26 -2.81 25.44 9.32
N ASN A 27 -1.82 25.97 10.04
CA ASN A 27 -1.78 26.04 11.50
C ASN A 27 -1.88 24.65 12.18
N ALA A 28 -1.14 23.67 11.64
CA ALA A 28 -1.07 22.31 12.15
C ALA A 28 -0.66 22.26 13.64
N LYS A 29 -1.37 21.45 14.41
CA LYS A 29 -1.11 21.26 15.85
C LYS A 29 -0.23 20.05 16.11
N ALA A 30 0.58 20.11 17.17
CA ALA A 30 1.25 18.92 17.66
C ALA A 30 0.21 17.91 18.19
N LEU A 31 0.50 16.64 17.98
CA LEU A 31 -0.21 15.51 18.58
C LEU A 31 0.87 14.54 19.07
N GLU A 32 0.70 13.98 20.27
CA GLU A 32 1.73 13.12 20.86
C GLU A 32 1.96 11.87 19.99
N PRO A 33 3.23 11.48 19.74
CA PRO A 33 3.53 10.21 19.09
C PRO A 33 2.94 9.02 19.84
N GLY A 34 2.61 7.95 19.12
CA GLY A 34 1.97 6.79 19.69
C GLY A 34 1.30 5.91 18.65
N LYS A 35 0.49 4.97 19.13
CA LYS A 35 -0.33 4.10 18.30
C LYS A 35 -1.72 4.70 18.11
N TYR A 36 -2.15 4.79 16.86
CA TYR A 36 -3.44 5.38 16.52
C TYR A 36 -4.23 4.48 15.57
N THR A 37 -5.55 4.61 15.63
CA THR A 37 -6.38 4.23 14.49
C THR A 37 -6.12 5.21 13.35
N VAL A 38 -5.82 4.71 12.17
CA VAL A 38 -5.50 5.51 11.00
C VAL A 38 -6.47 5.18 9.87
N VAL A 39 -7.02 6.22 9.26
CA VAL A 39 -7.68 6.15 7.96
C VAL A 39 -6.64 6.51 6.92
N LEU A 40 -6.25 5.56 6.09
CA LEU A 40 -5.34 5.75 4.97
C LEU A 40 -6.17 6.01 3.72
N GLU A 41 -5.91 7.14 3.06
CA GLU A 41 -6.35 7.29 1.68
C GLU A 41 -5.64 6.28 0.77
N SER A 42 -6.25 5.99 -0.38
CA SER A 42 -5.77 5.00 -1.35
C SER A 42 -4.29 5.20 -1.73
N SER A 43 -3.85 6.46 -1.87
CA SER A 43 -2.46 6.78 -2.20
C SER A 43 -1.48 6.42 -1.08
N ALA A 44 -1.82 6.75 0.18
CA ALA A 44 -1.01 6.38 1.34
C ALA A 44 -0.98 4.86 1.54
N ALA A 45 -2.11 4.19 1.37
CA ALA A 45 -2.18 2.73 1.40
C ALA A 45 -1.28 2.09 0.34
N ALA A 46 -1.30 2.61 -0.89
CA ALA A 46 -0.48 2.11 -2.00
C ALA A 46 1.03 2.24 -1.75
N ASP A 47 1.46 3.36 -1.15
CA ASP A 47 2.86 3.60 -0.79
C ASP A 47 3.41 2.55 0.19
N LEU A 48 2.55 1.96 1.03
CA LEU A 48 2.92 0.87 1.96
C LEU A 48 2.72 -0.52 1.36
N VAL A 49 1.59 -0.78 0.69
CA VAL A 49 1.30 -2.08 0.05
C VAL A 49 2.40 -2.46 -0.96
N ARG A 50 2.89 -1.49 -1.74
CA ARG A 50 3.95 -1.75 -2.73
C ARG A 50 5.23 -2.32 -2.12
N LEU A 51 5.51 -2.03 -0.85
CA LEU A 51 6.74 -2.47 -0.16
C LEU A 51 6.77 -3.99 0.05
N MET A 52 5.60 -4.63 0.06
CA MET A 52 5.47 -6.09 0.10
C MET A 52 5.73 -6.73 -1.27
N LEU A 53 5.62 -5.98 -2.36
CA LEU A 53 5.60 -6.55 -3.71
C LEU A 53 6.98 -6.93 -4.24
N ASN A 54 8.05 -6.79 -3.45
CA ASN A 54 9.35 -7.38 -3.79
C ASN A 54 9.38 -8.90 -3.51
N MET A 55 8.45 -9.63 -4.12
CA MET A 55 8.19 -11.06 -3.93
C MET A 55 9.16 -11.93 -4.75
N ASN A 56 10.47 -11.67 -4.65
CA ASN A 56 11.46 -12.39 -5.45
C ASN A 56 11.74 -13.80 -4.90
N ALA A 57 11.56 -14.83 -5.74
CA ALA A 57 11.69 -16.22 -5.33
C ALA A 57 13.11 -16.60 -4.89
N ARG A 58 14.14 -16.09 -5.58
CA ARG A 58 15.53 -16.37 -5.23
C ARG A 58 15.89 -15.80 -3.86
N GLN A 59 15.48 -14.55 -3.60
CA GLN A 59 15.68 -13.93 -2.29
C GLN A 59 14.95 -14.69 -1.18
N ALA A 60 13.76 -15.22 -1.46
CA ALA A 60 13.02 -16.05 -0.51
C ALA A 60 13.71 -17.39 -0.24
N ASP A 61 14.07 -18.13 -1.29
CA ASP A 61 14.74 -19.43 -1.19
C ASP A 61 16.10 -19.34 -0.46
N GLU A 62 16.85 -18.27 -0.69
CA GLU A 62 18.16 -18.04 -0.07
C GLU A 62 18.08 -17.40 1.33
N GLY A 63 16.89 -17.19 1.89
CA GLY A 63 16.73 -16.65 3.25
C GLY A 63 16.92 -15.13 3.38
N ARG A 64 16.89 -14.39 2.27
CA ARG A 64 17.28 -12.97 2.17
C ARG A 64 16.09 -12.00 2.08
N SER A 65 14.87 -12.49 2.29
CA SER A 65 13.66 -11.65 2.28
C SER A 65 12.64 -12.13 3.30
N PHE A 66 11.66 -11.26 3.60
CA PHE A 66 10.49 -11.62 4.41
C PHE A 66 9.76 -12.88 3.91
N TYR A 67 9.83 -13.21 2.62
CA TYR A 67 9.17 -14.38 2.04
C TYR A 67 9.94 -15.70 2.25
N ALA A 68 11.06 -15.67 2.97
CA ALA A 68 11.73 -16.87 3.42
C ALA A 68 11.02 -17.51 4.63
N LYS A 69 10.98 -18.84 4.69
CA LYS A 69 10.53 -19.59 5.88
C LYS A 69 11.69 -19.80 6.85
N LYS A 70 11.40 -19.77 8.15
CA LYS A 70 12.33 -20.26 9.16
C LYS A 70 12.52 -21.77 8.96
N GLY A 71 13.77 -22.23 8.86
CA GLY A 71 14.08 -23.64 8.57
C GLY A 71 14.19 -23.98 7.08
N GLY A 72 14.10 -22.99 6.19
CA GLY A 72 14.31 -23.15 4.75
C GLY A 72 13.03 -23.16 3.92
N GLY A 73 13.18 -22.84 2.62
CA GLY A 73 12.07 -22.71 1.69
C GLY A 73 11.37 -21.35 1.76
N THR A 74 10.21 -21.25 1.12
CA THR A 74 9.50 -19.98 0.93
C THR A 74 8.13 -19.98 1.59
N LYS A 75 7.61 -18.78 1.91
CA LYS A 75 6.28 -18.56 2.50
C LYS A 75 5.11 -18.84 1.56
N ILE A 76 5.34 -19.38 0.36
CA ILE A 76 4.23 -19.84 -0.50
C ILE A 76 3.34 -20.81 0.30
N GLY A 77 2.04 -20.57 0.25
CA GLY A 77 1.02 -21.30 1.00
C GLY A 77 0.82 -20.86 2.46
N GLU A 78 1.58 -19.90 2.97
CA GLU A 78 1.38 -19.37 4.33
C GLU A 78 0.49 -18.13 4.35
N LYS A 79 -0.41 -18.07 5.35
CA LYS A 79 -1.18 -16.87 5.69
C LYS A 79 -0.27 -15.86 6.37
N ILE A 80 -0.09 -14.70 5.77
CA ILE A 80 0.79 -13.63 6.28
C ILE A 80 0.02 -12.37 6.70
N VAL A 81 -1.21 -12.20 6.22
CA VAL A 81 -2.08 -11.05 6.50
C VAL A 81 -3.53 -11.49 6.69
N ASP A 82 -4.42 -10.55 7.03
CA ASP A 82 -5.86 -10.77 7.16
C ASP A 82 -6.44 -11.43 5.90
N GLU A 83 -7.42 -12.31 6.07
CA GLU A 83 -8.02 -13.08 4.96
C GLU A 83 -8.82 -12.24 3.97
N ARG A 84 -9.22 -11.02 4.35
CA ARG A 84 -9.87 -10.08 3.43
C ARG A 84 -8.88 -9.46 2.44
N VAL A 85 -7.57 -9.69 2.62
CA VAL A 85 -6.54 -9.15 1.73
C VAL A 85 -6.34 -10.09 0.54
N ASN A 86 -6.75 -9.60 -0.63
CA ASN A 86 -6.46 -10.19 -1.93
C ASN A 86 -5.67 -9.18 -2.77
N ILE A 87 -4.46 -9.55 -3.17
CA ILE A 87 -3.58 -8.74 -4.02
C ILE A 87 -3.19 -9.58 -5.23
N TYR A 88 -3.41 -9.03 -6.42
CA TYR A 88 -3.10 -9.67 -7.69
C TYR A 88 -2.50 -8.67 -8.69
N THR A 89 -1.95 -9.20 -9.78
CA THR A 89 -1.54 -8.41 -10.95
C THR A 89 -2.39 -8.84 -12.12
N ASP A 90 -2.73 -7.91 -13.01
CA ASP A 90 -3.49 -8.15 -14.22
C ASP A 90 -3.12 -7.09 -15.27
N PRO A 91 -2.24 -7.39 -16.24
CA PRO A 91 -1.77 -6.37 -17.19
C PRO A 91 -2.89 -5.76 -18.05
N TRP A 92 -4.06 -6.40 -18.12
CA TRP A 92 -5.22 -5.93 -18.87
C TRP A 92 -6.29 -5.27 -18.01
N HIS A 93 -6.04 -5.02 -16.71
CA HIS A 93 -7.01 -4.37 -15.84
C HIS A 93 -7.46 -3.01 -16.38
N ASP A 94 -8.77 -2.76 -16.39
CA ASP A 94 -9.35 -1.56 -16.99
C ASP A 94 -8.91 -0.28 -16.28
N GLU A 95 -8.89 -0.26 -14.94
CA GLU A 95 -8.51 0.95 -14.20
C GLU A 95 -7.00 1.14 -14.05
N ALA A 96 -6.21 0.06 -14.17
CA ALA A 96 -4.79 0.08 -13.84
C ALA A 96 -4.01 -0.88 -14.75
N PRO A 97 -4.01 -0.68 -16.08
CA PRO A 97 -3.31 -1.57 -16.99
C PRO A 97 -1.79 -1.48 -16.79
N ALA A 98 -1.07 -2.51 -17.25
CA ALA A 98 0.38 -2.51 -17.29
C ALA A 98 0.88 -3.03 -18.63
N SER A 99 2.18 -2.85 -18.90
CA SER A 99 2.81 -3.48 -20.07
C SER A 99 2.60 -5.00 -20.00
N PRO A 100 2.12 -5.64 -21.08
CA PRO A 100 1.93 -7.11 -21.13
C PRO A 100 3.26 -7.87 -21.10
N TRP A 101 4.40 -7.18 -21.20
CA TRP A 101 5.74 -7.78 -21.12
C TRP A 101 6.53 -7.16 -19.96
N SER A 102 7.21 -8.00 -19.18
CA SER A 102 8.20 -7.55 -18.17
C SER A 102 9.49 -7.10 -18.84
N GLY A 103 10.36 -6.43 -18.08
CA GLY A 103 11.61 -5.85 -18.60
C GLY A 103 12.59 -6.89 -19.19
N ASP A 104 12.45 -8.16 -18.83
CA ASP A 104 13.21 -9.30 -19.36
C ASP A 104 12.46 -10.06 -20.47
N GLY A 105 11.38 -9.48 -21.01
CA GLY A 105 10.62 -10.01 -22.14
C GLY A 105 9.70 -11.19 -21.81
N GLN A 106 9.47 -11.51 -20.53
CA GLN A 106 8.47 -12.50 -20.16
C GLN A 106 7.05 -11.92 -20.32
N GLY A 107 6.11 -12.73 -20.82
CA GLY A 107 4.71 -12.34 -20.93
C GLY A 107 4.05 -12.33 -19.56
N ARG A 108 3.55 -11.16 -19.16
CA ARG A 108 2.71 -11.00 -17.95
C ARG A 108 1.33 -11.59 -18.19
N LYS A 109 0.76 -12.14 -17.13
CA LYS A 109 -0.60 -12.68 -17.08
C LYS A 109 -1.27 -12.26 -15.78
N LYS A 110 -2.59 -12.37 -15.73
CA LYS A 110 -3.31 -12.25 -14.46
C LYS A 110 -2.84 -13.32 -13.49
N MET A 111 -2.46 -12.93 -12.28
CA MET A 111 -2.07 -13.88 -11.22
C MET A 111 -2.25 -13.30 -9.82
N ASP A 112 -2.69 -14.15 -8.90
CA ASP A 112 -2.78 -13.85 -7.48
C ASP A 112 -1.37 -13.82 -6.87
N LEU A 113 -1.04 -12.75 -6.14
CA LEU A 113 0.18 -12.64 -5.35
C LEU A 113 -0.12 -13.04 -3.90
N ILE A 114 -1.21 -12.50 -3.35
CA ILE A 114 -1.76 -12.85 -2.04
C ILE A 114 -3.25 -13.13 -2.25
N LYS A 115 -3.73 -14.28 -1.78
CA LYS A 115 -5.13 -14.70 -1.88
C LYS A 115 -5.63 -15.17 -0.52
N ASN A 116 -6.71 -14.59 -0.03
CA ASN A 116 -7.24 -14.82 1.30
C ASN A 116 -6.17 -14.67 2.40
N GLY A 117 -5.30 -13.65 2.24
CA GLY A 117 -4.15 -13.42 3.10
C GLY A 117 -2.98 -14.40 2.96
N VAL A 118 -3.06 -15.36 2.03
CA VAL A 118 -2.06 -16.41 1.78
C VAL A 118 -1.16 -16.08 0.59
N VAL A 119 0.16 -16.23 0.74
CA VAL A 119 1.12 -16.05 -0.35
C VAL A 119 0.87 -17.10 -1.44
N SER A 120 0.47 -16.63 -2.63
CA SER A 120 0.08 -17.49 -3.74
C SER A 120 1.20 -17.66 -4.77
N ASN A 121 2.01 -16.63 -5.01
CA ASN A 121 3.10 -16.68 -5.99
C ASN A 121 4.32 -15.88 -5.52
N LEU A 122 5.48 -16.24 -6.08
CA LEU A 122 6.71 -15.45 -6.07
C LEU A 122 7.19 -15.26 -7.51
N PHE A 123 7.96 -14.22 -7.77
CA PHE A 123 8.54 -13.94 -9.09
C PHE A 123 9.80 -14.78 -9.32
N TYR A 124 9.84 -15.45 -10.46
CA TYR A 124 10.95 -16.27 -10.91
C TYR A 124 11.46 -15.70 -12.24
N ASP A 125 12.70 -15.20 -12.24
CA ASP A 125 13.41 -14.98 -13.50
C ASP A 125 13.70 -16.33 -14.18
N ARG A 126 14.05 -16.31 -15.47
CA ARG A 126 14.30 -17.54 -16.25
C ARG A 126 15.43 -18.39 -15.66
N TYR A 127 16.46 -17.76 -15.11
CA TYR A 127 17.61 -18.46 -14.54
C TYR A 127 17.19 -19.24 -13.29
N TRP A 128 16.54 -18.59 -12.34
CA TRP A 128 16.10 -19.21 -11.10
C TRP A 128 14.98 -20.22 -11.32
N ALA A 129 14.06 -19.94 -12.26
CA ALA A 129 13.05 -20.89 -12.70
C ALA A 129 13.68 -22.20 -13.21
N SER A 130 14.73 -22.10 -14.04
CA SER A 130 15.48 -23.26 -14.53
C SER A 130 16.17 -24.02 -13.40
N GLN A 131 16.79 -23.32 -12.44
CA GLN A 131 17.44 -23.97 -11.28
C GLN A 131 16.44 -24.73 -10.40
N LYS A 132 15.22 -24.22 -10.28
CA LYS A 132 14.15 -24.82 -9.47
C LYS A 132 13.24 -25.77 -10.25
N ASN A 133 13.48 -25.94 -11.56
CA ASN A 133 12.65 -26.72 -12.46
C ASN A 133 11.15 -26.33 -12.40
N VAL A 134 10.88 -25.02 -12.41
CA VAL A 134 9.53 -24.44 -12.43
C VAL A 134 9.36 -23.52 -13.63
N ALA A 135 8.12 -23.16 -13.94
CA ALA A 135 7.85 -22.14 -14.94
C ALA A 135 8.33 -20.76 -14.44
N PRO A 136 8.91 -19.92 -15.30
CA PRO A 136 9.27 -18.55 -14.91
C PRO A 136 8.00 -17.73 -14.65
N VAL A 137 8.12 -16.79 -13.71
CA VAL A 137 7.01 -15.96 -13.24
C VAL A 137 7.45 -14.49 -13.35
N PRO A 138 6.86 -13.71 -14.26
CA PRO A 138 7.30 -12.35 -14.54
C PRO A 138 7.04 -11.42 -13.36
N PHE A 139 7.93 -10.46 -13.12
CA PHE A 139 7.66 -9.38 -12.17
C PHE A 139 6.38 -8.61 -12.54
N ALA A 140 5.58 -8.29 -11.52
CA ALA A 140 4.32 -7.58 -11.69
C ALA A 140 4.52 -6.22 -12.40
N GLY A 141 3.56 -5.87 -13.26
CA GLY A 141 3.52 -4.56 -13.93
C GLY A 141 2.60 -3.55 -13.24
N ASN A 142 1.68 -4.05 -12.42
CA ASN A 142 0.71 -3.33 -11.62
C ASN A 142 0.43 -4.09 -10.33
N ALA A 143 -0.24 -3.44 -9.39
CA ALA A 143 -0.79 -4.08 -8.20
C ALA A 143 -2.27 -3.72 -8.06
N ILE A 144 -3.11 -4.74 -7.95
CA ILE A 144 -4.53 -4.57 -7.67
C ILE A 144 -4.80 -5.24 -6.34
N MET A 145 -5.35 -4.48 -5.41
CA MET A 145 -5.82 -4.99 -4.12
C MET A 145 -7.33 -4.87 -4.10
N GLU A 146 -8.04 -5.97 -3.85
CA GLU A 146 -9.49 -5.92 -3.73
C GLU A 146 -9.90 -5.00 -2.57
N GLY A 147 -10.97 -4.22 -2.78
CA GLY A 147 -11.50 -3.29 -1.79
C GLY A 147 -12.85 -3.72 -1.24
N GLY A 148 -13.42 -2.81 -0.45
CA GLY A 148 -14.80 -2.87 -0.01
C GLY A 148 -15.61 -1.71 -0.60
N THR A 149 -16.74 -1.41 0.03
CA THR A 149 -17.68 -0.38 -0.44
C THR A 149 -17.64 0.91 0.38
N ALA A 150 -16.93 0.93 1.51
CA ALA A 150 -16.87 2.07 2.41
C ALA A 150 -16.15 3.27 1.76
N SER A 151 -16.69 4.48 1.96
CA SER A 151 -15.98 5.72 1.63
C SER A 151 -15.02 6.13 2.76
N ILE A 152 -14.10 7.05 2.46
CA ILE A 152 -13.24 7.66 3.49
C ILE A 152 -14.11 8.39 4.52
N GLU A 153 -15.19 9.04 4.08
CA GLU A 153 -16.14 9.73 4.95
C GLU A 153 -16.83 8.76 5.92
N ASP A 154 -17.17 7.55 5.48
CA ASP A 154 -17.75 6.53 6.34
C ASP A 154 -16.74 6.07 7.39
N MET A 155 -15.48 5.84 7.00
CA MET A 155 -14.42 5.47 7.94
C MET A 155 -14.13 6.59 8.95
N ILE A 156 -14.17 7.85 8.51
CA ILE A 156 -14.01 9.01 9.39
C ILE A 156 -15.17 9.05 10.40
N LYS A 157 -16.43 8.91 9.95
CA LYS A 157 -17.63 8.92 10.81
C LYS A 157 -17.59 7.82 11.87
N ASP A 158 -17.09 6.64 11.53
CA ASP A 158 -16.92 5.49 12.42
C ASP A 158 -15.68 5.61 13.36
N THR A 159 -14.87 6.65 13.21
CA THR A 159 -13.65 6.83 14.01
C THR A 159 -13.90 7.75 15.21
N LYS A 160 -13.79 7.20 16.43
CA LYS A 160 -13.88 7.97 17.68
C LYS A 160 -12.66 8.87 17.89
N LYS A 161 -11.45 8.33 17.72
CA LYS A 161 -10.18 9.06 17.74
C LYS A 161 -9.22 8.41 16.76
N GLY A 162 -8.60 9.19 15.89
CA GLY A 162 -7.68 8.65 14.91
C GLY A 162 -7.00 9.71 14.07
N VAL A 163 -6.30 9.28 13.03
CA VAL A 163 -5.57 10.15 12.12
C VAL A 163 -5.96 9.81 10.69
N LEU A 164 -6.35 10.80 9.90
CA LEU A 164 -6.40 10.69 8.44
C LEU A 164 -5.02 10.96 7.88
N VAL A 165 -4.46 10.00 7.15
CA VAL A 165 -3.20 10.14 6.43
C VAL A 165 -3.45 10.09 4.93
N THR A 166 -3.05 11.15 4.25
CA THR A 166 -3.29 11.32 2.81
C THR A 166 -2.13 10.79 1.96
N ARG A 167 -0.89 11.04 2.39
CA ARG A 167 0.34 10.59 1.72
C ARG A 167 1.45 10.25 2.70
N PHE A 168 2.37 9.41 2.22
CA PHE A 168 3.66 9.19 2.83
C PHE A 168 4.78 9.68 1.93
N TRP A 169 5.94 9.89 2.54
CA TRP A 169 7.15 10.38 1.90
C TRP A 169 8.38 9.79 2.58
N TYR A 170 9.48 9.67 1.83
CA TYR A 170 10.79 9.29 2.34
C TYR A 170 10.76 7.93 3.05
N ILE A 171 10.13 6.95 2.42
CA ILE A 171 10.02 5.61 3.02
C ILE A 171 11.35 4.88 2.85
N ARG A 172 11.94 4.43 3.95
CA ARG A 172 13.24 3.74 3.98
C ARG A 172 13.13 2.42 4.73
N PRO A 173 13.78 1.35 4.23
CA PRO A 173 13.80 0.08 4.93
C PRO A 173 14.59 0.25 6.24
N VAL A 174 14.03 -0.30 7.32
CA VAL A 174 14.69 -0.43 8.62
C VAL A 174 15.13 -1.88 8.81
N ASP A 175 14.21 -2.83 8.58
CA ASP A 175 14.50 -4.26 8.59
C ASP A 175 13.78 -4.97 7.43
N PRO A 176 14.51 -5.37 6.38
CA PRO A 176 13.95 -6.09 5.24
C PRO A 176 13.37 -7.47 5.57
N GLN A 177 13.82 -8.13 6.65
CA GLN A 177 13.35 -9.48 7.03
C GLN A 177 11.95 -9.45 7.64
N THR A 178 11.57 -8.32 8.25
CA THR A 178 10.25 -8.09 8.83
C THR A 178 9.39 -7.11 8.02
N LEU A 179 9.93 -6.62 6.90
CA LEU A 179 9.37 -5.51 6.13
C LEU A 179 9.08 -4.30 7.03
N LEU A 180 9.96 -4.00 7.98
CA LEU A 180 9.83 -2.80 8.80
C LEU A 180 10.39 -1.60 8.04
N PHE A 181 9.60 -0.54 7.93
CA PHE A 181 9.98 0.70 7.25
C PHE A 181 9.77 1.90 8.16
N THR A 182 10.59 2.93 7.94
CA THR A 182 10.36 4.26 8.49
C THR A 182 10.02 5.22 7.36
N GLY A 183 9.21 6.23 7.65
CA GLY A 183 8.90 7.28 6.69
C GLY A 183 8.23 8.46 7.38
N LEU A 184 7.74 9.39 6.58
CA LEU A 184 7.06 10.60 7.05
C LEU A 184 5.65 10.66 6.46
N THR A 185 4.68 11.18 7.22
CA THR A 185 3.42 11.65 6.63
C THR A 185 3.67 12.96 5.88
N ARG A 186 2.89 13.23 4.83
CA ARG A 186 2.98 14.47 4.03
C ARG A 186 1.62 14.82 3.41
N ASP A 187 1.52 16.03 2.84
CA ASP A 187 0.42 16.50 2.00
C ASP A 187 -0.93 16.56 2.72
N GLY A 188 -0.88 16.75 4.04
CA GLY A 188 -2.02 16.87 4.93
C GLY A 188 -2.18 15.64 5.82
N THR A 189 -1.99 15.84 7.12
CA THR A 189 -2.28 14.86 8.16
C THR A 189 -3.32 15.47 9.10
N PHE A 190 -4.41 14.77 9.37
CA PHE A 190 -5.55 15.37 10.09
C PHE A 190 -5.99 14.52 11.27
N TYR A 191 -6.24 15.15 12.41
CA TYR A 191 -6.80 14.47 13.58
C TYR A 191 -8.31 14.29 13.41
N ILE A 192 -8.77 13.06 13.64
CA ILE A 192 -10.18 12.69 13.66
C ILE A 192 -10.65 12.56 15.10
N GLU A 193 -11.77 13.19 15.44
CA GLU A 193 -12.42 13.05 16.73
C GLU A 193 -13.93 13.00 16.57
N ASN A 194 -14.57 11.99 17.17
CA ASN A 194 -16.01 11.75 17.18
C ASN A 194 -16.64 11.87 15.78
N GLY A 195 -16.05 11.15 14.82
CA GLY A 195 -16.63 11.05 13.48
C GLY A 195 -16.31 12.22 12.54
N LYS A 196 -15.40 13.13 12.92
CA LYS A 196 -15.11 14.36 12.15
C LYS A 196 -13.63 14.70 12.16
N ILE A 197 -13.15 15.28 11.06
CA ILE A 197 -11.84 15.94 11.04
C ILE A 197 -11.90 17.17 11.94
N LYS A 198 -11.05 17.22 12.97
CA LYS A 198 -11.06 18.28 13.98
C LYS A 198 -10.11 19.41 13.65
N HIS A 199 -8.88 19.08 13.26
CA HIS A 199 -7.85 20.04 12.85
C HIS A 199 -6.68 19.31 12.15
N PRO A 200 -5.87 20.02 11.34
CA PRO A 200 -4.59 19.49 10.88
C PRO A 200 -3.65 19.22 12.05
N ILE A 201 -2.79 18.23 11.87
CA ILE A 201 -1.72 17.92 12.80
C ILE A 201 -0.38 17.93 12.07
N LYS A 202 0.69 18.17 12.84
CA LYS A 202 2.05 18.12 12.31
C LYS A 202 2.34 16.75 11.72
N ASN A 203 3.26 16.71 10.75
CA ASN A 203 3.69 15.46 10.16
C ASN A 203 4.34 14.57 11.22
N PHE A 204 4.18 13.26 11.05
CA PHE A 204 4.81 12.27 11.91
C PHE A 204 5.89 11.53 11.15
N ARG A 205 6.93 11.13 11.88
CA ARG A 205 7.68 9.93 11.54
C ARG A 205 6.88 8.71 11.97
N PHE A 206 6.80 7.73 11.09
CA PHE A 206 6.25 6.41 11.42
C PHE A 206 7.33 5.34 11.35
N ASN A 207 7.10 4.25 12.06
CA ASN A 207 7.83 2.99 11.92
C ASN A 207 6.78 1.89 11.81
N GLU A 208 6.58 1.32 10.63
CA GLU A 208 5.49 0.39 10.39
C GLU A 208 5.89 -0.70 9.41
N SER A 209 5.29 -1.88 9.58
CA SER A 209 5.34 -2.95 8.59
C SER A 209 4.00 -3.07 7.88
N PRO A 210 3.95 -3.12 6.54
CA PRO A 210 2.70 -3.34 5.82
C PRO A 210 2.07 -4.69 6.17
N ILE A 211 2.84 -5.66 6.69
CA ILE A 211 2.33 -6.93 7.22
C ILE A 211 1.53 -6.70 8.50
N ILE A 212 2.08 -5.93 9.45
CA ILE A 212 1.38 -5.60 10.71
C ILE A 212 0.15 -4.74 10.41
N MET A 213 0.31 -3.72 9.57
CA MET A 213 -0.76 -2.86 9.09
C MET A 213 -1.96 -3.68 8.55
N LEU A 214 -1.71 -4.59 7.61
CA LEU A 214 -2.76 -5.39 6.98
C LEU A 214 -3.37 -6.45 7.91
N ASN A 215 -2.68 -6.87 8.97
CA ASN A 215 -3.27 -7.71 10.02
C ASN A 215 -4.12 -6.90 11.03
N ASN A 216 -3.93 -5.58 11.11
CA ASN A 216 -4.74 -4.66 11.91
C ASN A 216 -5.86 -3.99 11.11
N LEU A 217 -6.23 -4.59 9.97
CA LEU A 217 -7.27 -4.11 9.09
C LEU A 217 -8.64 -4.10 9.79
N GLU A 218 -9.29 -2.93 9.85
CA GLU A 218 -10.69 -2.82 10.29
C GLU A 218 -11.63 -2.80 9.09
N THR A 219 -11.33 -1.95 8.11
CA THR A 219 -12.24 -1.67 6.99
C THR A 219 -11.45 -1.49 5.70
N LEU A 220 -11.93 -2.14 4.63
CA LEU A 220 -11.52 -1.86 3.26
C LEU A 220 -12.53 -0.94 2.61
N GLY A 221 -12.03 0.13 2.00
CA GLY A 221 -12.82 1.11 1.27
C GLY A 221 -12.86 0.81 -0.22
N LYS A 222 -13.44 1.75 -0.95
CA LYS A 222 -13.46 1.72 -2.41
C LYS A 222 -12.04 1.81 -2.98
N GLN A 223 -11.80 1.06 -4.05
CA GLN A 223 -10.54 1.10 -4.80
C GLN A 223 -10.47 2.36 -5.67
N GLU A 224 -9.27 2.93 -5.74
CA GLU A 224 -8.97 4.05 -6.61
C GLU A 224 -7.70 3.80 -7.39
N ARG A 225 -7.63 4.40 -8.59
CA ARG A 225 -6.41 4.39 -9.38
C ARG A 225 -5.38 5.25 -8.68
N VAL A 226 -4.23 4.68 -8.38
CA VAL A 226 -3.17 5.31 -7.61
C VAL A 226 -1.86 5.28 -8.37
N VAL A 227 -1.16 6.41 -8.30
CA VAL A 227 0.25 6.52 -8.68
C VAL A 227 1.02 6.71 -7.39
N THR A 228 1.90 5.77 -7.06
CA THR A 228 2.63 5.81 -5.79
C THR A 228 3.65 6.95 -5.81
N SER A 229 3.77 7.69 -4.70
CA SER A 229 4.73 8.80 -4.61
C SER A 229 6.17 8.29 -4.53
N GLU A 230 6.33 7.07 -4.04
CA GLU A 230 7.61 6.53 -3.60
C GLU A 230 8.13 5.38 -4.48
N GLY A 231 7.49 5.11 -5.63
CA GLY A 231 8.03 4.16 -6.61
C GLY A 231 7.02 3.58 -7.59
N ASN A 232 7.20 2.29 -7.87
CA ASN A 232 6.37 1.46 -8.73
C ASN A 232 6.02 0.15 -7.99
N PRO A 233 4.99 -0.59 -8.42
CA PRO A 233 4.10 -0.27 -9.55
C PRO A 233 2.91 0.61 -9.15
N ASN A 234 2.35 1.31 -10.13
CA ASN A 234 1.03 1.93 -10.01
C ASN A 234 -0.04 0.85 -9.81
N GLY A 235 -1.19 1.23 -9.26
CA GLY A 235 -2.18 0.23 -8.85
C GLY A 235 -3.61 0.72 -8.77
N TYR A 236 -4.47 -0.23 -8.40
CA TYR A 236 -5.87 0.00 -8.04
C TYR A 236 -6.06 -0.52 -6.62
N ILE A 237 -5.94 0.40 -5.65
CA ILE A 237 -5.75 0.10 -4.23
C ILE A 237 -6.86 0.79 -3.43
N PRO A 238 -7.44 0.13 -2.41
CA PRO A 238 -8.47 0.74 -1.60
C PRO A 238 -7.92 1.67 -0.54
N ALA A 239 -8.73 2.67 -0.16
CA ALA A 239 -8.60 3.30 1.14
C ALA A 239 -8.79 2.25 2.25
N MET A 240 -8.19 2.45 3.42
CA MET A 240 -8.30 1.48 4.50
C MET A 240 -8.26 2.12 5.89
N LYS A 241 -9.01 1.54 6.81
CA LYS A 241 -8.97 1.88 8.23
C LYS A 241 -8.17 0.81 8.97
N ILE A 242 -7.11 1.23 9.65
CA ILE A 242 -6.12 0.36 10.29
C ILE A 242 -6.00 0.74 11.76
N ARG A 243 -5.99 -0.26 12.65
CA ARG A 243 -5.68 -0.05 14.07
C ARG A 243 -4.18 -0.07 14.35
N ASP A 244 -3.82 0.53 15.48
CA ASP A 244 -2.50 0.37 16.10
C ASP A 244 -1.31 0.76 15.21
N PHE A 245 -1.51 1.68 14.27
CA PHE A 245 -0.47 2.21 13.39
C PHE A 245 0.50 3.08 14.21
N THR A 246 1.81 2.85 14.05
CA THR A 246 2.82 3.43 14.95
C THR A 246 3.45 4.72 14.40
N PHE A 247 3.11 5.85 15.02
CA PHE A 247 3.83 7.12 14.86
C PHE A 247 4.90 7.26 15.94
N SER A 248 6.17 7.40 15.56
CA SER A 248 7.31 7.36 16.48
C SER A 248 7.77 8.73 16.98
N SER A 249 7.62 9.78 16.17
CA SER A 249 8.00 11.14 16.55
C SER A 249 7.28 12.18 15.70
N LEU A 250 7.16 13.41 16.21
CA LEU A 250 6.79 14.55 15.39
C LEU A 250 7.91 14.86 14.37
N SER A 251 7.52 15.48 13.26
CA SER A 251 8.43 15.96 12.23
C SER A 251 8.03 17.36 11.79
N ASP A 252 9.00 18.28 11.79
CA ASP A 252 8.86 19.61 11.21
C ASP A 252 9.23 19.65 9.72
N ALA A 253 9.46 18.48 9.09
CA ALA A 253 9.72 18.40 7.66
C ALA A 253 8.50 18.84 6.86
N VAL A 254 8.75 19.72 5.88
CA VAL A 254 7.78 20.27 4.92
C VAL A 254 7.43 19.22 3.86
#